data_AF-A0A818C6T3-F1
#
_entry.id   AF-A0A818C6T3-F1
#
_cell.length_a   1.000
_cell.length_b   1.000
_cell.length_c   1.000
_cell.angle_alpha   90.00
_cell.angle_beta   90.00
_cell.angle_gamma   90.00
#
_symmetry.space_group_name_H-M   'P 1'
#
loop_
_entity.id
_entity.type
_entity.pdbx_description
1 polymer ?
#
loop_
_entity_poly.entity_id
_entity_poly.type
_entity_poly.pdbx_seq_one_letter_code
_entity_poly.pdbx_strand_id
1 'polypeptide(L)'
;MSIYKLYYFNERGRAETSRLIFATGGQKFHDIRYKETGKNNLEQAKVDAVADTLTDLLNKFSPIFWKEEEDENKKKEGINKFMTEELPKHLKNLETLAHSYSNGGYFFV
;
A
#
# COMPACT_ATOMS: atom_id res chain seq x y z
N MET A 1 23.91 13.33 -20.87
CA MET A 1 23.21 12.19 -20.23
C MET A 1 22.12 12.78 -19.34
N SER A 2 20.84 12.54 -19.65
CA SER A 2 19.76 13.10 -18.82
C SER A 2 19.73 12.43 -17.46
N ILE A 3 19.75 13.24 -16.39
CA ILE A 3 19.57 12.77 -15.02
C ILE A 3 18.08 12.52 -14.81
N TYR A 4 17.71 11.30 -14.44
CA TYR A 4 16.31 10.92 -14.20
C TYR A 4 15.79 11.59 -12.93
N LYS A 5 14.49 11.94 -12.91
CA LYS A 5 13.80 12.45 -11.71
C LYS A 5 12.78 11.41 -11.26
N LEU A 6 12.91 10.93 -10.03
CA LEU A 6 11.99 9.98 -9.42
C LEU A 6 11.09 10.71 -8.43
N TYR A 7 9.81 10.82 -8.77
CA TYR A 7 8.78 11.45 -7.95
C TYR A 7 7.96 10.39 -7.24
N TYR A 8 7.84 10.47 -5.91
CA TYR A 8 7.01 9.54 -5.14
C TYR A 8 6.60 10.11 -3.78
N PHE A 9 5.58 9.51 -3.17
CA PHE A 9 5.10 9.88 -1.83
C PHE A 9 5.98 9.27 -0.75
N ASN A 10 6.17 9.98 0.36
CA ASN A 10 6.99 9.54 1.49
C ASN A 10 6.31 8.45 2.35
N GLU A 11 5.82 7.40 1.72
CA GLU A 11 5.27 6.21 2.38
C GLU A 11 6.28 5.07 2.35
N ARG A 12 6.29 4.25 3.41
CA ARG A 12 7.21 3.09 3.53
C ARG A 12 7.00 2.11 2.37
N GLY A 13 8.10 1.66 1.77
CA GLY A 13 8.08 0.70 0.65
C GLY A 13 7.77 1.32 -0.72
N ARG A 14 7.14 2.50 -0.80
CA ARG A 14 6.89 3.16 -2.09
C ARG A 14 8.20 3.67 -2.71
N ALA A 15 8.40 3.32 -3.98
CA ALA A 15 9.59 3.60 -4.78
C ALA A 15 10.93 3.07 -4.22
N GLU A 16 10.92 2.21 -3.20
CA GLU A 16 12.15 1.59 -2.67
C GLU A 16 12.80 0.68 -3.71
N THR A 17 12.01 -0.17 -4.38
CA THR A 17 12.48 -1.01 -5.49
C THR A 17 13.08 -0.18 -6.61
N SER A 18 12.43 0.92 -7.01
CA SER A 18 12.94 1.81 -8.06
C SER A 18 14.26 2.46 -7.66
N ARG A 19 14.40 2.94 -6.41
CA ARG A 19 15.65 3.49 -5.88
C ARG A 19 16.77 2.46 -5.86
N LEU A 20 16.48 1.23 -5.45
CA LEU A 20 17.43 0.13 -5.45
C LEU A 20 17.92 -0.18 -6.87
N ILE A 21 17.03 -0.24 -7.86
CA ILE A 21 17.40 -0.49 -9.26
C ILE A 21 18.33 0.62 -9.79
N PHE A 22 18.04 1.89 -9.50
CA PHE A 22 18.93 2.98 -9.92
C PHE A 22 20.29 2.92 -9.21
N ALA A 23 20.30 2.59 -7.92
CA ALA A 23 21.53 2.47 -7.13
C ALA A 23 22.41 1.30 -7.62
N THR A 24 21.84 0.13 -7.85
CA THR A 24 22.57 -1.05 -8.35
C THR A 24 23.07 -0.85 -9.78
N GLY A 25 22.30 -0.15 -10.61
CA GLY A 25 22.71 0.23 -11.97
C GLY A 25 23.71 1.38 -12.04
N GLY A 26 24.13 1.97 -10.90
CA GLY A 26 25.03 3.13 -10.85
C GLY A 26 24.45 4.39 -11.51
N GLN A 27 23.13 4.43 -11.74
CA GLN A 27 22.48 5.51 -12.46
C GLN A 27 22.17 6.66 -11.51
N LYS A 28 22.66 7.86 -11.83
CA LYS A 28 22.34 9.06 -11.05
C LYS A 28 20.90 9.48 -11.32
N PHE A 29 20.14 9.72 -10.26
CA PHE A 29 18.77 10.22 -10.31
C PHE A 29 18.50 11.23 -9.19
N HIS A 30 17.48 12.07 -9.38
CA HIS A 30 16.99 12.98 -8.36
C HIS A 30 15.84 12.31 -7.59
N ASP A 31 16.02 12.12 -6.28
CA ASP A 31 15.02 11.58 -5.36
C ASP A 31 14.13 12.74 -4.87
N ILE A 32 12.90 12.83 -5.39
CA ILE A 32 11.93 13.88 -5.04
C ILE A 32 10.77 13.24 -4.30
N ARG A 33 10.68 13.54 -3.00
CA ARG A 33 9.64 13.02 -2.12
C ARG A 33 8.57 14.07 -1.88
N TYR A 34 7.31 13.70 -2.10
CA TYR A 34 6.19 14.47 -1.60
C TYR A 34 6.06 14.22 -0.10
N LYS A 35 6.23 15.29 0.67
CA LYS A 35 6.39 15.25 2.14
C LYS A 35 5.07 15.17 2.90
N GLU A 36 3.97 15.61 2.28
CA GLU A 36 2.70 15.85 2.98
C GLU A 36 1.55 15.28 2.16
N THR A 37 0.92 14.23 2.70
CA THR A 37 -0.39 13.74 2.27
C THR A 37 -1.53 14.33 3.11
N GLY A 38 -1.25 15.34 3.95
CA GLY A 38 -2.24 16.05 4.75
C GLY A 38 -1.68 17.41 5.20
N LYS A 39 -2.54 18.38 5.52
CA LYS A 39 -2.16 19.77 5.86
C LYS A 39 -1.45 19.89 7.21
N ASN A 40 -1.50 18.85 8.05
CA ASN A 40 -0.88 18.78 9.36
C ASN A 40 -0.60 17.31 9.75
N ASN A 41 0.12 17.11 10.86
CA ASN A 41 0.47 15.77 11.35
C ASN A 41 -0.75 14.87 11.62
N LEU A 42 -1.90 15.44 11.96
CA LEU A 42 -3.12 14.67 12.23
C LEU A 42 -3.74 14.15 10.94
N GLU A 43 -3.84 14.99 9.90
CA GLU A 43 -4.29 14.56 8.57
C GLU A 43 -3.33 13.55 7.96
N GLN A 44 -2.01 13.74 8.15
CA GLN A 44 -1.02 12.75 7.74
C GLN A 44 -1.24 11.40 8.46
N ALA A 45 -1.45 11.40 9.78
CA ALA A 45 -1.71 10.18 10.54
C ALA A 45 -2.99 9.45 10.08
N LYS A 46 -4.01 10.19 9.63
CA LYS A 46 -5.22 9.59 9.02
C LYS A 46 -4.90 8.91 7.70
N VAL A 47 -4.11 9.55 6.84
CA VAL A 47 -3.67 8.95 5.57
C VAL A 47 -2.82 7.71 5.83
N ASP A 48 -1.87 7.79 6.77
CA ASP A 48 -1.03 6.66 7.15
C ASP A 48 -1.90 5.48 7.65
N ALA A 49 -2.91 5.75 8.49
CA ALA A 49 -3.83 4.71 8.96
C ALA A 49 -4.60 4.04 7.81
N VAL A 50 -5.06 4.80 6.82
CA VAL A 50 -5.72 4.24 5.62
C VAL A 50 -4.72 3.43 4.79
N ALA A 51 -3.52 3.95 4.53
CA ALA A 51 -2.49 3.27 3.77
C ALA A 51 -2.03 1.96 4.45
N ASP A 52 -1.91 1.94 5.77
CA ASP A 52 -1.54 0.77 6.56
C ASP A 52 -2.62 -0.32 6.47
N THR A 53 -3.91 0.04 6.59
CA THR A 53 -4.99 -0.96 6.44
C THR A 53 -5.04 -1.59 5.04
N LEU A 54 -4.68 -0.84 3.99
CA LEU A 54 -4.55 -1.35 2.63
C LEU A 54 -3.31 -2.26 2.49
N THR A 55 -2.20 -1.87 3.12
CA THR A 55 -0.96 -2.64 3.12
C THR A 55 -1.14 -3.97 3.83
N ASP A 56 -1.87 -4.00 4.96
CA ASP A 56 -2.21 -5.23 5.68
C ASP A 56 -3.04 -6.19 4.83
N LEU A 57 -4.03 -5.68 4.08
CA LEU A 57 -4.83 -6.49 3.16
C LEU A 57 -3.95 -7.13 2.08
N LEU A 58 -3.05 -6.34 1.48
CA LEU A 58 -2.11 -6.84 0.46
C LEU A 58 -1.11 -7.84 1.04
N ASN A 59 -0.62 -7.62 2.26
CA ASN A 59 0.30 -8.54 2.92
C ASN A 59 -0.36 -9.88 3.27
N LYS A 60 -1.66 -9.91 3.55
CA LYS A 60 -2.41 -11.18 3.73
C LYS A 60 -2.67 -11.90 2.41
N PHE A 61 -2.88 -11.16 1.33
CA PHE A 61 -3.09 -11.73 0.00
C PHE A 61 -1.79 -12.23 -0.64
N SER A 62 -0.69 -11.51 -0.46
CA SER A 62 0.62 -11.80 -1.05
C SER A 62 1.09 -13.25 -0.86
N PRO A 63 1.09 -13.86 0.35
CA PRO A 63 1.53 -15.23 0.54
C PRO A 63 0.60 -16.27 -0.12
N ILE A 64 -0.69 -15.98 -0.32
CA ILE A 64 -1.63 -16.87 -1.02
C ILE A 64 -1.31 -16.89 -2.52
N PHE A 65 -0.88 -15.75 -3.07
CA PHE A 65 -0.58 -15.62 -4.49
C PHE A 65 0.85 -16.07 -4.83
N TRP A 66 1.82 -15.72 -3.98
CA TRP A 66 3.26 -15.93 -4.20
C TRP A 66 3.83 -17.22 -3.62
N LYS A 67 3.16 -17.89 -2.67
CA LYS A 67 3.56 -19.28 -2.36
C LYS A 67 3.21 -20.14 -3.57
N GLU A 68 4.24 -20.73 -4.18
CA GLU A 68 4.08 -21.92 -5.01
C GLU A 68 3.65 -23.06 -4.08
N GLU A 69 2.35 -23.15 -3.83
CA GLU A 69 1.75 -24.38 -3.31
C GLU A 69 1.46 -25.28 -4.51
N GLU A 70 2.16 -26.42 -4.61
CA GLU A 70 1.92 -27.46 -5.62
C GLU A 70 0.48 -28.03 -5.56
N ASP A 71 -0.22 -27.82 -4.44
CA ASP A 71 -1.56 -28.32 -4.17
C ASP A 71 -2.61 -27.23 -4.47
N GLU A 72 -3.23 -27.29 -5.65
CA GLU A 72 -4.27 -26.35 -6.08
C GLU A 72 -5.41 -26.17 -5.05
N ASN A 73 -5.68 -27.19 -4.22
CA ASN A 73 -6.77 -27.15 -3.25
C ASN A 73 -6.46 -26.22 -2.08
N LYS A 74 -5.21 -26.18 -1.60
CA LYS A 74 -4.81 -25.29 -0.49
C LYS A 74 -4.78 -23.83 -0.91
N LYS A 75 -4.37 -23.55 -2.15
CA LYS A 75 -4.47 -22.22 -2.74
C LYS A 75 -5.93 -21.76 -2.85
N LYS A 76 -6.83 -22.64 -3.33
CA LYS A 76 -8.28 -22.36 -3.37
C LYS A 76 -8.87 -22.15 -1.97
N GLU A 77 -8.45 -22.93 -0.98
CA GLU A 77 -8.87 -22.77 0.42
C GLU A 77 -8.38 -21.45 1.01
N GLY A 78 -7.11 -21.09 0.78
CA GLY A 78 -6.54 -19.81 1.19
C GLY A 78 -7.25 -18.62 0.55
N ILE A 79 -7.59 -18.69 -0.73
CA ILE A 79 -8.40 -17.68 -1.43
C ILE A 79 -9.80 -17.63 -0.81
N ASN A 80 -10.47 -18.76 -0.60
CA ASN A 80 -11.81 -18.78 0.00
C ASN A 80 -11.80 -18.15 1.38
N LYS A 81 -10.88 -18.54 2.26
CA LYS A 81 -10.75 -17.94 3.60
C LYS A 81 -10.47 -16.43 3.54
N PHE A 82 -9.62 -16.01 2.61
CA PHE A 82 -9.37 -14.59 2.38
C PHE A 82 -10.65 -13.86 1.96
N MET A 83 -11.42 -14.42 1.02
CA MET A 83 -12.65 -13.82 0.51
C MET A 83 -13.80 -13.82 1.53
N THR A 84 -13.89 -14.84 2.39
CA THR A 84 -15.01 -14.99 3.34
C THR A 84 -14.78 -14.31 4.68
N GLU A 85 -13.54 -14.25 5.17
CA GLU A 85 -13.24 -13.75 6.51
C GLU A 85 -12.42 -12.45 6.47
N GLU A 86 -11.27 -12.49 5.79
CA GLU A 86 -10.29 -11.41 5.88
C GLU A 86 -10.70 -10.18 5.06
N LEU A 87 -11.17 -10.38 3.83
CA LEU A 87 -11.60 -9.30 2.95
C LEU A 87 -12.77 -8.52 3.56
N PRO A 88 -13.88 -9.14 4.01
CA PRO A 88 -14.99 -8.40 4.63
C PRO A 88 -14.56 -7.62 5.87
N LYS A 89 -13.66 -8.19 6.69
CA LYS A 89 -13.13 -7.51 7.88
C LYS A 89 -12.32 -6.26 7.52
N HIS A 90 -11.42 -6.34 6.54
CA HIS A 90 -10.63 -5.19 6.10
C HIS A 90 -11.49 -4.15 5.37
N LEU A 91 -12.48 -4.58 4.58
CA LEU A 91 -13.44 -3.68 3.95
C LEU A 91 -14.27 -2.91 4.99
N LYS A 92 -14.73 -3.57 6.06
CA LYS A 92 -15.43 -2.90 7.16
C LYS A 92 -14.55 -1.88 7.88
N ASN A 93 -13.26 -2.19 8.05
CA ASN A 93 -12.29 -1.24 8.61
C ASN A 93 -12.11 -0.02 7.69
N LEU A 94 -11.96 -0.25 6.37
CA LEU A 94 -11.87 0.82 5.38
C LEU A 94 -13.12 1.68 5.32
N GLU A 95 -14.31 1.07 5.41
CA GLU A 95 -15.59 1.78 5.50
C GLU A 95 -15.66 2.64 6.76
N THR A 96 -15.22 2.11 7.90
CA THR A 96 -15.15 2.87 9.16
C THR A 96 -14.21 4.08 9.04
N LEU A 97 -13.03 3.89 8.42
CA LEU A 97 -12.09 4.98 8.15
C LEU A 97 -12.66 5.98 7.14
N ALA A 98 -13.40 5.51 6.13
CA ALA A 98 -14.03 6.38 5.14
C ALA A 98 -15.09 7.26 5.80
N HIS A 99 -15.96 6.71 6.66
CA HIS A 99 -16.90 7.52 7.43
C HIS A 99 -16.21 8.50 8.38
N SER A 100 -15.08 8.10 8.98
CA SER A 100 -14.37 8.94 9.95
C SER A 100 -13.58 10.07 9.28
N TYR A 101 -13.01 9.84 8.10
CA TYR A 101 -12.01 10.71 7.47
C TYR A 101 -12.45 11.30 6.13
N SER A 102 -13.55 10.88 5.51
CA SER A 102 -13.98 11.47 4.22
C SER A 102 -14.85 12.71 4.39
N ASN A 103 -15.40 12.98 5.59
CA ASN A 103 -16.43 13.99 5.82
C ASN A 103 -17.58 13.94 4.76
N GLY A 104 -17.87 12.77 4.20
CA GLY A 104 -18.88 12.57 3.15
C GLY A 104 -18.40 12.79 1.70
N GLY A 105 -17.10 12.97 1.48
CA GLY A 105 -16.48 13.09 0.16
C GLY A 105 -16.00 11.77 -0.45
N TYR A 106 -15.59 11.82 -1.72
CA TYR A 106 -15.04 10.67 -2.46
C TYR A 106 -13.59 10.31 -2.12
N PHE A 107 -12.91 11.13 -1.30
CA PHE A 107 -11.50 10.97 -0.94
C PHE A 107 -11.33 11.00 0.59
N PHE A 108 -10.32 10.29 1.10
CA PHE A 108 -9.92 10.33 2.51
C PHE A 108 -9.09 11.60 2.78
N VAL A 109 -9.52 12.48 3.71
CA VAL A 109 -8.75 13.65 4.22
C VAL A 109 -9.11 13.97 5.68
#